data_AF-A0A521WQ37-F1
#
_entry.id   AF-A0A521WQ37-F1
#
_cell.length_a   1.000
_cell.length_b   1.000
_cell.length_c   1.000
_cell.angle_alpha   90.00
_cell.angle_beta   90.00
_cell.angle_gamma   90.00
#
_symmetry.space_group_name_H-M   'P 1'
#
loop_
_entity.id
_entity.type
_entity.pdbx_description
1 polymer ?
#
loop_
_entity_poly.entity_id
_entity_poly.type
_entity_poly.pdbx_seq_one_letter_code
_entity_poly.pdbx_strand_id
1 'polypeptide(L)'
;MEKVSFWDEFWGRKASGQKNTEWNESPPDGSLREMISERRTIYDKTRDARGAGRDEENRKEKRKKEEEEQRRVAEACLNASNTLEDFLASAYENILEATEKGHHSVMAEVSIWDLPKDTLMNLKAFKDLKTFCSKYGLKLHYSDNSRTEYLDWEFPSWRTPPTNHIISILF
;
A
#
# COMPACT_ATOMS: atom_id res chain seq x y z
N MET A 1 2.77 -59.73 -11.95
CA MET A 1 3.38 -58.38 -11.92
C MET A 1 3.24 -57.85 -10.51
N GLU A 2 4.28 -58.03 -9.71
CA GLU A 2 4.29 -57.59 -8.31
C GLU A 2 4.63 -56.10 -8.26
N LYS A 3 3.78 -55.33 -7.57
CA LYS A 3 3.97 -53.90 -7.35
C LYS A 3 4.91 -53.74 -6.16
N VAL A 4 6.17 -53.41 -6.41
CA VAL A 4 7.10 -53.01 -5.35
C VAL A 4 6.77 -51.56 -4.97
N SER A 5 6.58 -51.32 -3.68
CA SER A 5 6.21 -50.01 -3.13
C SER A 5 7.43 -49.10 -3.11
N PHE A 6 7.25 -47.81 -3.45
CA PHE A 6 8.27 -46.75 -3.33
C PHE A 6 8.96 -46.72 -1.95
N TRP A 7 8.25 -47.15 -0.89
CA TRP A 7 8.78 -47.22 0.46
C TRP A 7 9.81 -48.34 0.68
N ASP A 8 9.83 -49.38 -0.17
CA ASP A 8 10.84 -50.44 -0.13
C ASP A 8 12.18 -49.99 -0.73
N GLU A 9 12.13 -49.06 -1.68
CA GLU A 9 13.31 -48.43 -2.30
C GLU A 9 13.98 -47.42 -1.36
N PHE A 10 13.18 -46.67 -0.59
CA PHE A 10 13.67 -45.58 0.25
C PHE A 10 14.44 -46.05 1.49
N TRP A 11 14.08 -47.19 2.08
CA TRP A 11 14.72 -47.72 3.30
C TRP A 11 15.64 -48.93 3.09
N GLY A 12 15.93 -49.29 1.83
CA GLY A 12 17.06 -50.15 1.46
C GLY A 12 17.24 -51.38 2.34
N ARG A 13 16.32 -52.37 2.27
CA ARG A 13 16.65 -53.70 2.79
C ARG A 13 17.72 -54.32 1.92
N LYS A 14 18.92 -54.40 2.49
CA LYS A 14 20.09 -55.17 2.05
C LYS A 14 19.68 -56.53 1.50
N ALA A 15 19.84 -56.71 0.18
CA ALA A 15 20.04 -58.02 -0.42
C ALA A 15 21.51 -58.14 -0.80
N SER A 16 22.15 -59.12 -0.16
CA SER A 16 23.44 -59.74 -0.43
C SER A 16 24.09 -59.49 -1.80
N GLY A 17 25.36 -59.09 -1.76
CA GLY A 17 26.38 -59.58 -2.67
C GLY A 17 26.97 -58.57 -3.65
N GLN A 18 27.96 -57.79 -3.21
CA GLN A 18 29.08 -57.44 -4.08
C GLN A 18 30.31 -56.99 -3.29
N LYS A 19 31.46 -57.45 -3.78
CA LYS A 19 32.80 -57.41 -3.19
C LYS A 19 33.42 -56.00 -3.25
N ASN A 20 34.33 -55.78 -2.32
CA ASN A 20 35.45 -54.82 -2.33
C ASN A 20 35.07 -53.35 -2.37
N THR A 21 34.98 -52.77 -1.18
CA THR A 21 35.60 -51.47 -0.94
C THR A 21 36.28 -51.59 0.40
N GLU A 22 37.61 -51.58 0.38
CA GLU A 22 38.44 -51.42 1.56
C GLU A 22 37.90 -50.23 2.33
N TRP A 23 37.36 -50.48 3.51
CA TRP A 23 37.11 -49.44 4.47
C TRP A 23 38.48 -48.98 4.94
N ASN A 24 39.01 -47.97 4.25
CA ASN A 24 40.12 -47.18 4.75
C ASN A 24 39.76 -46.75 6.17
N GLU A 25 40.51 -47.34 7.08
CA GLU A 25 40.93 -46.86 8.39
C GLU A 25 40.15 -45.64 8.91
N SER A 26 39.45 -45.89 10.01
CA SER A 26 38.99 -44.93 11.02
C SER A 26 39.70 -43.57 10.95
N PRO A 27 38.95 -42.43 10.89
CA PRO A 27 39.57 -41.18 11.27
C PRO A 27 39.88 -41.28 12.78
N PRO A 28 41.08 -40.88 13.21
CA PRO A 28 41.41 -40.83 14.63
C PRO A 28 40.56 -39.74 15.28
N ASP A 29 40.16 -39.98 16.54
CA ASP A 29 39.93 -38.99 17.58
C ASP A 29 38.91 -37.85 17.33
N GLY A 30 37.80 -37.81 18.09
CA GLY A 30 36.91 -36.63 18.22
C GLY A 30 36.15 -36.14 16.96
N SER A 31 36.54 -36.59 15.77
CA SER A 31 36.32 -35.94 14.47
C SER A 31 34.85 -35.86 14.02
N LEU A 32 34.03 -36.88 14.29
CA LEU A 32 32.63 -36.89 13.86
C LEU A 32 31.75 -35.91 14.63
N ARG A 33 31.98 -35.76 15.95
CA ARG A 33 31.22 -34.81 16.78
C ARG A 33 31.61 -33.37 16.46
N GLU A 34 32.90 -33.11 16.26
CA GLU A 34 33.40 -31.80 15.85
C GLU A 34 32.88 -31.43 14.47
N MET A 35 32.94 -32.33 13.49
CA MET A 35 32.44 -32.08 12.13
C MET A 35 30.92 -31.86 12.08
N ILE A 36 30.13 -32.54 12.93
CA ILE A 36 28.68 -32.26 13.08
C ILE A 36 28.45 -30.89 13.73
N SER A 37 29.24 -30.51 14.74
CA SER A 37 29.17 -29.21 15.40
C SER A 37 29.52 -28.06 14.44
N GLU A 38 30.59 -28.22 13.67
CA GLU A 38 30.99 -27.27 12.62
C GLU A 38 29.91 -27.12 11.55
N ARG A 39 29.31 -28.22 11.07
CA ARG A 39 28.19 -28.14 10.13
C ARG A 39 27.00 -27.40 10.71
N ARG A 40 26.61 -27.67 11.96
CA ARG A 40 25.51 -26.94 12.63
C ARG A 40 25.80 -25.46 12.74
N THR A 41 27.00 -25.08 13.17
CA THR A 41 27.38 -23.65 13.26
C THR A 41 27.42 -22.96 11.90
N ILE A 42 27.81 -23.66 10.82
CA ILE A 42 27.75 -23.12 9.45
C ILE A 42 26.29 -22.96 8.99
N TYR A 43 25.42 -23.94 9.25
CA TYR A 43 23.99 -23.84 8.92
C TYR A 43 23.30 -22.72 9.71
N ASP A 44 23.60 -22.56 10.99
CA ASP A 44 23.02 -21.50 11.82
C ASP A 44 23.52 -20.13 11.35
N LYS A 45 24.83 -19.96 11.10
CA LYS A 45 25.38 -18.71 10.52
C LYS A 45 24.77 -18.36 9.17
N THR A 46 24.57 -19.34 8.30
CA THR A 46 23.97 -19.10 6.97
C THR A 46 22.46 -18.85 7.06
N ARG A 47 21.76 -19.47 8.01
CA ARG A 47 20.34 -19.20 8.29
C ARG A 47 20.15 -17.80 8.87
N ASP A 48 20.98 -17.39 9.81
CA ASP A 48 20.95 -16.06 10.42
C ASP A 48 21.32 -14.97 9.40
N ALA A 49 22.32 -15.22 8.54
CA ALA A 49 22.66 -14.30 7.46
C ALA A 49 21.54 -14.16 6.41
N ARG A 50 20.84 -15.26 6.07
CA ARG A 50 19.67 -15.22 5.17
C ARG A 50 18.46 -14.55 5.82
N GLY A 51 18.25 -14.76 7.12
CA GLY A 51 17.22 -14.08 7.91
C GLY A 51 17.46 -12.58 7.97
N ALA A 52 18.69 -12.17 8.35
CA ALA A 52 19.10 -10.78 8.40
C ALA A 52 19.02 -10.09 7.02
N GLY A 53 19.39 -10.80 5.94
CA GLY A 53 19.23 -10.30 4.57
C GLY A 53 17.77 -10.05 4.19
N ARG A 54 16.86 -10.97 4.56
CA ARG A 54 15.42 -10.84 4.32
C ARG A 54 14.78 -9.74 5.16
N ASP A 55 15.21 -9.58 6.41
CA ASP A 55 14.71 -8.51 7.29
C ASP A 55 15.15 -7.12 6.81
N GLU A 56 16.38 -6.99 6.30
CA GLU A 56 16.87 -5.76 5.69
C GLU A 56 16.17 -5.44 4.37
N GLU A 57 15.91 -6.46 3.53
CA GLU A 57 15.11 -6.32 2.30
C GLU A 57 13.69 -5.85 2.61
N ASN A 58 13.02 -6.49 3.58
CA ASN A 58 11.69 -6.08 4.04
C ASN A 58 11.68 -4.64 4.59
N ARG A 59 12.76 -4.23 5.30
CA ARG A 59 12.88 -2.86 5.82
C ARG A 59 13.05 -1.83 4.71
N LYS A 60 13.84 -2.14 3.69
CA LYS A 60 14.01 -1.29 2.50
C LYS A 60 12.71 -1.19 1.70
N GLU A 61 12.00 -2.30 1.52
CA GLU A 61 10.73 -2.32 0.81
C GLU A 61 9.66 -1.50 1.54
N LYS A 62 9.58 -1.60 2.88
CA LYS A 62 8.67 -0.78 3.70
C LYS A 62 8.95 0.71 3.53
N ARG A 63 10.22 1.13 3.62
CA ARG A 63 10.61 2.54 3.42
C ARG A 63 10.22 3.04 2.02
N LYS A 64 10.45 2.24 0.99
CA LYS A 64 10.09 2.61 -0.38
C LYS A 64 8.58 2.78 -0.55
N LYS A 65 7.78 1.89 0.06
CA LYS A 65 6.31 2.02 0.06
C LYS A 65 5.83 3.25 0.81
N GLU A 66 6.43 3.55 1.96
CA GLU A 66 6.13 4.77 2.73
C GLU A 66 6.48 6.05 1.97
N GLU A 67 7.64 6.09 1.30
CA GLU A 67 8.06 7.23 0.46
C GLU A 67 7.12 7.42 -0.75
N GLU A 68 6.73 6.33 -1.40
CA GLU A 68 5.78 6.38 -2.51
C GLU A 68 4.40 6.87 -2.07
N GLU A 69 3.93 6.40 -0.91
CA GLU A 69 2.66 6.83 -0.32
C GLU A 69 2.70 8.32 0.04
N GLN A 70 3.77 8.79 0.69
CA GLN A 70 3.95 10.22 1.00
C GLN A 70 3.96 11.07 -0.27
N ARG A 71 4.60 10.60 -1.34
CA ARG A 71 4.61 11.31 -2.62
C ARG A 71 3.22 11.41 -3.23
N ARG A 72 2.45 10.31 -3.20
CA ARG A 72 1.06 10.29 -3.70
C ARG A 72 0.18 11.27 -2.92
N VAL A 73 0.27 11.27 -1.59
CA VAL A 73 -0.47 12.21 -0.74
C VAL A 73 -0.07 13.66 -1.02
N ALA A 74 1.23 13.94 -1.22
CA ALA A 74 1.69 15.30 -1.53
C ALA A 74 1.14 15.80 -2.88
N GLU A 75 1.12 14.95 -3.91
CA GLU A 75 0.57 15.26 -5.22
C GLU A 75 -0.95 15.49 -5.14
N ALA A 76 -1.66 14.64 -4.39
CA ALA A 76 -3.08 14.80 -4.09
C ALA A 76 -3.36 16.15 -3.39
N CYS A 77 -2.58 16.51 -2.36
CA CYS A 77 -2.72 17.80 -1.67
C CYS A 77 -2.51 19.00 -2.61
N LEU A 78 -1.51 18.92 -3.49
CA LEU A 78 -1.22 19.99 -4.45
C LEU A 78 -2.36 20.18 -5.44
N ASN A 79 -2.87 19.09 -6.01
CA ASN A 79 -4.00 19.13 -6.93
C ASN A 79 -5.26 19.70 -6.24
N ALA A 80 -5.52 19.29 -5.00
CA ALA A 80 -6.62 19.83 -4.20
C ALA A 80 -6.50 21.33 -3.98
N SER A 81 -5.29 21.80 -3.62
CA SER A 81 -5.04 23.22 -3.39
C SER A 81 -5.29 24.02 -4.65
N ASN A 82 -4.78 23.57 -5.80
CA ASN A 82 -4.96 24.26 -7.08
C ASN A 82 -6.43 24.35 -7.47
N THR A 83 -7.19 23.24 -7.40
CA THR A 83 -8.63 23.26 -7.72
C THR A 83 -9.40 24.21 -6.82
N LEU A 84 -9.07 24.24 -5.52
CA LEU A 84 -9.72 25.13 -4.56
C LEU A 84 -9.35 26.60 -4.77
N GLU A 85 -8.11 26.88 -5.13
CA GLU A 85 -7.63 28.23 -5.44
C GLU A 85 -8.29 28.77 -6.71
N ASP A 86 -8.39 27.95 -7.77
CA ASP A 86 -9.07 28.29 -9.00
C ASP A 86 -10.58 28.53 -8.77
N PHE A 87 -11.20 27.68 -7.95
CA PHE A 87 -12.59 27.86 -7.55
C PHE A 87 -12.80 29.15 -6.76
N LEU A 88 -11.90 29.46 -5.82
CA LEU A 88 -11.96 30.71 -5.05
C LEU A 88 -11.75 31.94 -5.94
N ALA A 89 -10.81 31.88 -6.88
CA ALA A 89 -10.50 32.99 -7.79
C ALA A 89 -11.69 33.35 -8.69
N SER A 90 -12.48 32.35 -9.10
CA SER A 90 -13.67 32.52 -9.94
C SER A 90 -14.99 32.60 -9.16
N ALA A 91 -14.96 32.46 -7.83
CA ALA A 91 -16.16 32.32 -7.00
C ALA A 91 -17.14 33.48 -7.17
N TYR A 92 -16.65 34.72 -7.21
CA TYR A 92 -17.51 35.90 -7.31
C TYR A 92 -18.31 35.95 -8.61
N GLU A 93 -17.63 35.78 -9.76
CA GLU A 93 -18.29 35.78 -11.07
C GLU A 93 -19.27 34.62 -11.20
N ASN A 94 -18.87 33.42 -10.74
CA ASN A 94 -19.75 32.25 -10.76
C ASN A 94 -21.01 32.46 -9.91
N ILE A 95 -20.90 33.12 -8.75
CA ILE A 95 -22.05 33.44 -7.88
C ILE A 95 -22.98 34.43 -8.59
N LEU A 96 -22.44 35.47 -9.23
CA LEU A 96 -23.24 36.44 -9.98
C LEU A 96 -24.00 35.76 -11.12
N GLU A 97 -23.30 34.99 -11.96
CA GLU A 97 -23.89 34.27 -13.08
C GLU A 97 -24.96 33.26 -12.60
N ALA A 98 -24.67 32.54 -11.52
CA ALA A 98 -25.62 31.60 -10.94
C ALA A 98 -26.86 32.32 -10.40
N THR A 99 -26.69 33.47 -9.76
CA THR A 99 -27.82 34.29 -9.28
C THR A 99 -28.67 34.81 -10.43
N GLU A 100 -28.07 35.27 -11.53
CA GLU A 100 -28.79 35.70 -12.74
C GLU A 100 -29.63 34.58 -13.36
N LYS A 101 -29.14 33.33 -13.26
CA LYS A 101 -29.84 32.12 -13.71
C LYS A 101 -30.87 31.59 -12.72
N GLY A 102 -31.02 32.20 -11.54
CA GLY A 102 -31.92 31.74 -10.48
C GLY A 102 -31.42 30.53 -9.70
N HIS A 103 -30.12 30.26 -9.72
CA HIS A 103 -29.47 29.26 -8.88
C HIS A 103 -29.05 29.86 -7.53
N HIS A 104 -28.95 29.02 -6.51
CA HIS A 104 -28.61 29.40 -5.13
C HIS A 104 -27.30 28.77 -4.63
N SER A 105 -26.56 28.15 -5.54
CA SER A 105 -25.32 27.46 -5.18
C SER A 105 -24.36 27.37 -6.37
N VAL A 106 -23.07 27.52 -6.07
CA VAL A 106 -21.98 27.16 -6.97
C VAL A 106 -21.19 26.01 -6.34
N MET A 107 -20.76 25.05 -7.16
CA MET A 107 -20.12 23.82 -6.69
C MET A 107 -18.80 23.59 -7.40
N ALA A 108 -17.81 23.12 -6.64
CA ALA A 108 -16.58 22.54 -7.14
C ALA A 108 -16.50 21.08 -6.68
N GLU A 109 -16.17 20.21 -7.63
CA GLU A 109 -15.85 18.81 -7.36
C GLU A 109 -14.33 18.66 -7.32
N VAL A 110 -13.84 18.18 -6.19
CA VAL A 110 -12.43 17.89 -5.94
C VAL A 110 -12.29 16.37 -5.93
N SER A 111 -12.13 15.78 -7.11
CA SER A 111 -11.94 14.33 -7.29
C SER A 111 -10.49 13.95 -7.04
N ILE A 112 -10.19 13.48 -5.83
CA ILE A 112 -8.83 13.12 -5.45
C ILE A 112 -8.85 11.78 -4.74
N TRP A 113 -8.20 10.82 -5.40
CA TRP A 113 -7.98 9.48 -4.84
C TRP A 113 -7.22 9.62 -3.52
N ASP A 114 -7.80 9.03 -2.47
CA ASP A 114 -7.15 8.81 -1.18
C ASP A 114 -6.74 10.06 -0.39
N LEU A 115 -7.33 11.24 -0.64
CA LEU A 115 -7.10 12.40 0.23
C LEU A 115 -8.07 12.38 1.42
N PRO A 116 -7.61 12.21 2.68
CA PRO A 116 -8.47 12.25 3.83
C PRO A 116 -9.13 13.62 3.99
N LYS A 117 -10.39 13.64 4.42
CA LYS A 117 -11.15 14.85 4.74
C LYS A 117 -10.37 15.83 5.62
N ASP A 118 -9.71 15.32 6.66
CA ASP A 118 -8.95 16.16 7.60
C ASP A 118 -7.75 16.82 6.93
N THR A 119 -7.12 16.15 5.97
CA THR A 119 -6.02 16.72 5.19
C THR A 119 -6.55 17.84 4.29
N LEU A 120 -7.65 17.59 3.57
CA LEU A 120 -8.31 18.58 2.70
C LEU A 120 -8.72 19.85 3.48
N MET A 121 -9.39 19.68 4.62
CA MET A 121 -9.85 20.79 5.47
C MET A 121 -8.71 21.60 6.07
N ASN A 122 -7.52 21.00 6.19
CA ASN A 122 -6.33 21.67 6.70
C ASN A 122 -5.56 22.45 5.63
N LEU A 123 -5.84 22.23 4.34
CA LEU A 123 -5.25 23.00 3.25
C LEU A 123 -5.55 24.49 3.40
N LYS A 124 -4.56 25.31 3.04
CA LYS A 124 -4.69 26.77 3.07
C LYS A 124 -5.85 27.24 2.16
N ALA A 125 -5.93 26.71 0.95
CA ALA A 125 -6.99 27.04 0.00
C ALA A 125 -8.42 26.81 0.55
N PHE A 126 -8.63 25.71 1.30
CA PHE A 126 -9.91 25.43 1.94
C PHE A 126 -10.23 26.47 3.04
N LYS A 127 -9.24 26.85 3.83
CA LYS A 127 -9.38 27.88 4.88
C LYS A 127 -9.65 29.26 4.29
N ASP A 128 -9.00 29.57 3.18
CA ASP A 128 -9.19 30.83 2.45
C ASP A 128 -10.62 30.88 1.88
N LEU A 129 -11.12 29.79 1.31
CA LEU A 129 -12.51 29.66 0.85
C LEU A 129 -13.52 29.84 1.98
N LYS A 130 -13.27 29.23 3.15
CA LYS A 130 -14.11 29.42 4.35
C LYS A 130 -14.13 30.87 4.82
N THR A 131 -12.98 31.54 4.76
CA THR A 131 -12.83 32.96 5.12
C THR A 131 -13.59 33.84 4.14
N PHE A 132 -13.47 33.57 2.84
CA PHE A 132 -14.25 34.23 1.80
C PHE A 132 -15.75 34.08 2.06
N CYS A 133 -16.26 32.87 2.28
CA CYS A 133 -17.68 32.65 2.54
C CYS A 133 -18.16 33.43 3.77
N SER A 134 -17.38 33.40 4.86
CA SER A 134 -17.70 34.12 6.09
C SER A 134 -17.76 35.64 5.88
N LYS A 135 -16.84 36.20 5.08
CA LYS A 135 -16.78 37.63 4.77
C LYS A 135 -18.03 38.13 4.03
N TYR A 136 -18.58 37.31 3.15
CA TYR A 136 -19.72 37.67 2.30
C TYR A 136 -21.06 37.11 2.80
N GLY A 137 -21.10 36.50 3.99
CA GLY A 137 -22.34 35.92 4.55
C GLY A 137 -22.83 34.67 3.81
N LEU A 138 -21.95 34.01 3.06
CA LEU A 138 -22.24 32.83 2.26
C LEU A 138 -22.08 31.57 3.12
N LYS A 139 -22.84 30.52 2.83
CA LYS A 139 -22.74 29.25 3.53
C LYS A 139 -21.89 28.26 2.73
N LEU A 140 -20.72 27.90 3.28
CA LEU A 140 -19.87 26.84 2.73
C LEU A 140 -20.41 25.47 3.17
N HIS A 141 -20.74 24.62 2.20
CA HIS A 141 -21.13 23.24 2.38
C HIS A 141 -20.02 22.31 1.87
N TYR A 142 -19.76 21.24 2.60
CA TYR A 142 -18.83 20.19 2.23
C TYR A 142 -19.55 18.84 2.33
N SER A 143 -19.48 18.05 1.27
CA SER A 143 -19.94 16.67 1.24
C SER A 143 -18.81 15.76 0.76
N ASP A 144 -18.65 14.64 1.44
CA ASP A 144 -17.80 13.56 0.97
C ASP A 144 -18.71 12.52 0.31
N ASN A 145 -18.59 12.35 -1.01
CA ASN A 145 -19.24 11.24 -1.69
C ASN A 145 -18.36 9.98 -1.56
N SER A 146 -18.09 9.56 -0.33
CA SER A 146 -17.48 8.26 -0.01
C SER A 146 -18.47 7.09 -0.21
N ARG A 147 -19.66 7.38 -0.74
CA ARG A 147 -20.75 6.45 -1.04
C ARG A 147 -21.37 6.82 -2.38
N THR A 148 -20.72 6.44 -3.45
CA THR A 148 -21.47 5.94 -4.59
C THR A 148 -21.71 4.46 -4.32
N GLU A 149 -22.92 4.14 -3.90
CA GLU A 149 -23.59 2.95 -4.43
C GLU A 149 -23.49 3.05 -5.96
N TYR A 150 -22.37 2.60 -6.53
CA TYR A 150 -22.31 2.19 -7.92
C TYR A 150 -23.12 0.89 -8.01
N LEU A 151 -24.45 1.02 -7.90
CA LEU A 151 -25.35 0.01 -8.42
C LEU A 151 -25.10 0.03 -9.94
N ASP A 152 -24.52 -1.05 -10.44
CA ASP A 152 -24.34 -1.45 -11.84
C ASP A 152 -23.00 -1.17 -12.56
N TRP A 153 -21.92 -0.81 -11.89
CA TRP A 153 -20.58 -0.92 -12.52
C TRP A 153 -19.58 -1.62 -11.61
N GLU A 154 -19.21 -2.86 -11.98
CA GLU A 154 -18.19 -3.64 -11.29
C GLU A 154 -16.83 -2.91 -11.32
N PHE A 155 -16.52 -2.18 -10.26
CA PHE A 155 -15.14 -1.84 -9.96
C PHE A 155 -14.42 -3.11 -9.49
N PRO A 156 -13.23 -3.42 -10.04
CA PRO A 156 -12.43 -4.52 -9.52
C PRO A 156 -12.19 -4.31 -8.02
N SER A 157 -12.50 -5.31 -7.20
CA SER A 157 -12.49 -5.27 -5.72
C SER A 157 -11.16 -4.89 -5.04
N TRP A 158 -10.12 -4.62 -5.83
CA TRP A 158 -8.81 -4.15 -5.41
C TRP A 158 -8.56 -2.65 -5.68
N ARG A 159 -9.56 -1.91 -6.20
CA ARG A 159 -9.53 -0.45 -6.30
C ARG A 159 -10.64 0.17 -5.46
N THR A 160 -10.27 0.97 -4.46
CA THR A 160 -11.19 1.88 -3.79
C THR A 160 -11.73 2.89 -4.82
N PRO A 161 -13.04 3.13 -4.92
CA PRO A 161 -13.54 4.16 -5.83
C PRO A 161 -12.95 5.53 -5.46
N PRO A 162 -12.78 6.44 -6.44
CA PRO A 162 -12.32 7.80 -6.14
C PRO A 162 -13.26 8.43 -5.12
N THR A 163 -12.69 8.99 -4.06
CA THR A 163 -13.44 9.80 -3.11
C THR A 163 -13.62 11.17 -3.74
N ASN A 164 -14.87 11.50 -4.09
CA ASN A 164 -15.20 12.81 -4.64
C ASN A 164 -15.59 13.74 -3.49
N HIS A 165 -14.75 14.75 -3.25
CA HIS A 165 -15.02 15.80 -2.29
C HIS A 165 -15.81 16.90 -2.99
N ILE A 166 -17.07 17.09 -2.61
CA ILE A 166 -17.93 18.14 -3.16
C ILE A 166 -17.92 19.33 -2.22
N ILE A 167 -17.56 20.49 -2.75
CA ILE A 167 -17.53 21.75 -2.02
C ILE A 167 -18.49 22.72 -2.70
N SER A 168 -19.38 23.31 -1.94
CA SER A 168 -20.43 24.18 -2.48
C SER A 168 -20.54 25.47 -1.67
N ILE A 169 -20.72 26.59 -2.36
CA ILE A 169 -21.05 27.88 -1.74
C ILE A 169 -22.52 28.14 -2.00
N LEU A 170 -23.29 28.34 -0.92
CA LEU A 170 -24.71 28.65 -0.95
C LEU A 170 -24.93 30.15 -0.67
N PHE A 171 -25.86 30.77 -1.42
CA PHE A 171 -26.22 32.19 -1.34
C PHE A 171 -27.72 32.43 -1.51
#